data_AF-A0A529X9G7-F1
#
_entry.id   AF-A0A529X9G7-F1
#
_cell.length_a   1.000
_cell.length_b   1.000
_cell.length_c   1.000
_cell.angle_alpha   90.00
_cell.angle_beta   90.00
_cell.angle_gamma   90.00
#
_symmetry.space_group_name_H-M   'P 1'
#
loop_
_entity.id
_entity.type
_entity.pdbx_description
1 polymer ?
#
loop_
_entity_poly.entity_id
_entity_poly.type
_entity_poly.pdbx_seq_one_letter_code
_entity_poly.pdbx_strand_id
1 'polypeptide(L)'
;MPHWLQLMLESLPTLLWAALIFTVPLTLLSFALGLIAGLVTALIRLFGPKPLVALVRFYVWIFRGTPLLVQLFLIFYGLPSVGIL
;
A
#
# COMPACT_ATOMS: atom_id res chain seq x y z
N MET A 1 -14.61 -17.48 33.15
CA MET A 1 -13.96 -16.31 32.50
C MET A 1 -15.03 -15.45 31.87
N PRO A 2 -14.85 -14.13 31.75
CA PRO A 2 -15.81 -13.27 31.05
C PRO A 2 -15.99 -13.70 29.59
N HIS A 3 -17.21 -13.62 29.06
CA HIS A 3 -17.53 -14.08 27.70
C HIS A 3 -16.70 -13.41 26.61
N TRP A 4 -16.43 -12.11 26.74
CA TRP A 4 -15.57 -11.38 25.80
C TRP A 4 -14.14 -11.93 25.73
N LEU A 5 -13.61 -12.42 26.86
CA LEU A 5 -12.26 -12.97 26.92
C LEU A 5 -12.19 -14.35 26.26
N GLN A 6 -13.25 -15.15 26.37
CA GLN A 6 -13.37 -16.42 25.66
C GLN A 6 -13.41 -16.19 24.15
N LEU A 7 -14.23 -15.23 23.68
CA LEU A 7 -14.31 -14.88 22.27
C LEU A 7 -12.95 -14.42 21.70
N MET A 8 -12.22 -13.61 22.45
CA MET A 8 -10.87 -13.17 22.06
C MET A 8 -9.91 -14.35 21.93
N LEU A 9 -9.90 -15.27 22.90
CA LEU A 9 -9.00 -16.44 22.89
C LEU A 9 -9.35 -17.42 21.77
N GLU A 10 -10.63 -17.60 21.47
CA GLU A 10 -11.09 -18.47 20.39
C GLU A 10 -10.80 -17.89 19.00
N SER A 11 -10.89 -16.56 18.84
CA SER A 11 -10.65 -15.89 17.56
C SER A 11 -9.16 -15.67 17.28
N LEU A 12 -8.32 -15.60 18.32
CA LEU A 12 -6.90 -15.26 18.21
C LEU A 12 -6.12 -16.17 17.25
N PRO A 13 -6.25 -17.51 17.28
CA PRO A 13 -5.50 -18.39 16.38
C PRO A 13 -5.81 -18.11 14.90
N THR A 14 -7.08 -17.91 14.56
CA THR A 14 -7.51 -17.61 13.19
C THR A 14 -7.01 -16.25 12.72
N LEU A 15 -7.06 -15.23 13.59
CA LEU A 15 -6.54 -13.90 13.29
C LEU A 15 -5.02 -13.93 13.10
N LEU A 16 -4.29 -14.65 13.95
CA LEU A 16 -2.84 -14.83 13.82
C LEU A 16 -2.48 -15.56 12.54
N TRP A 17 -3.21 -16.62 12.20
CA TRP A 17 -3.03 -17.34 10.95
C TRP A 17 -3.23 -16.42 9.74
N ALA A 18 -4.33 -15.67 9.71
CA ALA A 18 -4.61 -14.73 8.63
C ALA A 18 -3.55 -13.62 8.55
N ALA A 19 -3.10 -13.09 9.69
CA ALA A 19 -2.03 -12.10 9.73
C ALA A 19 -0.72 -12.64 9.15
N LEU A 20 -0.33 -13.86 9.50
CA LEU A 20 0.92 -14.49 9.04
C LEU A 20 0.89 -14.87 7.57
N ILE A 21 -0.26 -15.30 7.05
CA ILE A 21 -0.38 -15.78 5.66
C ILE A 21 -0.69 -14.65 4.68
N PHE A 22 -1.42 -13.62 5.10
CA PHE A 22 -1.83 -12.53 4.23
C PHE A 22 -1.17 -11.20 4.58
N THR A 23 -1.38 -10.68 5.78
CA THR A 23 -0.96 -9.32 6.15
C THR A 23 0.56 -9.16 6.15
N VAL A 24 1.30 -10.09 6.75
CA VAL A 24 2.76 -10.03 6.85
C VAL A 24 3.41 -10.14 5.46
N PRO A 25 3.10 -11.15 4.62
CA PRO A 25 3.67 -11.24 3.29
C PRO A 25 3.31 -10.03 2.41
N LEU A 26 2.06 -9.58 2.45
CA LEU A 26 1.61 -8.42 1.68
C LEU A 26 2.36 -7.16 2.12
N THR A 27 2.50 -6.93 3.42
CA THR A 27 3.22 -5.78 3.96
C THR A 27 4.69 -5.81 3.57
N LEU A 28 5.36 -6.96 3.71
CA LEU A 28 6.77 -7.11 3.36
C LEU A 28 7.00 -6.87 1.87
N LEU A 29 6.14 -7.44 1.01
CA LEU A 29 6.24 -7.27 -0.43
C LEU A 29 5.97 -5.81 -0.84
N SER A 30 4.88 -5.22 -0.36
CA SER A 30 4.55 -3.82 -0.66
C SER A 30 5.61 -2.85 -0.12
N PHE A 31 6.16 -3.11 1.06
CA PHE A 31 7.24 -2.32 1.63
C PHE A 31 8.52 -2.42 0.81
N ALA A 32 8.93 -3.63 0.41
CA ALA A 32 10.11 -3.83 -0.42
C ALA A 32 9.99 -3.12 -1.77
N LEU A 33 8.85 -3.26 -2.45
CA LEU A 33 8.57 -2.57 -3.71
C LEU A 33 8.53 -1.05 -3.53
N GLY A 34 7.88 -0.57 -2.46
CA GLY A 34 7.82 0.85 -2.12
C GLY A 34 9.20 1.44 -1.82
N LEU A 35 10.08 0.67 -1.18
CA LEU A 35 11.45 1.09 -0.89
C LEU A 35 12.28 1.21 -2.17
N ILE A 36 12.16 0.25 -3.09
CA ILE A 36 12.82 0.30 -4.40
C ILE A 36 12.31 1.52 -5.19
N ALA A 37 11.00 1.70 -5.26
CA ALA A 37 10.39 2.85 -5.95
C ALA A 37 10.84 4.19 -5.31
N GLY A 38 10.91 4.24 -3.98
CA GLY A 38 11.39 5.40 -3.23
C GLY A 38 12.86 5.70 -3.51
N LEU A 39 13.71 4.68 -3.56
CA LEU A 39 15.12 4.82 -3.89
C LEU A 39 15.32 5.33 -5.32
N VAL A 40 14.65 4.72 -6.30
CA VAL A 40 14.70 5.16 -7.71
C VAL A 40 14.23 6.61 -7.84
N THR A 41 13.11 6.95 -7.19
CA THR A 41 12.57 8.31 -7.14
C THR A 41 13.58 9.29 -6.55
N ALA A 42 14.25 8.94 -5.45
CA ALA A 42 15.27 9.78 -4.81
C ALA A 42 16.48 10.00 -5.73
N LEU A 43 16.99 8.94 -6.36
CA LEU A 43 18.14 9.01 -7.28
C LEU A 43 17.82 9.89 -8.49
N ILE A 44 16.65 9.72 -9.10
CA ILE A 44 16.21 10.57 -10.22
C ILE A 44 16.12 12.04 -9.79
N ARG A 45 15.58 12.32 -8.61
CA ARG A 45 15.45 13.71 -8.12
C ARG A 45 16.79 14.38 -7.85
N LEU A 46 17.82 13.62 -7.48
CA LEU A 46 19.14 14.14 -7.14
C LEU A 46 20.04 14.29 -8.37
N PHE A 47 20.00 13.32 -9.29
CA PHE A 47 20.95 13.23 -10.40
C PHE A 47 20.33 13.25 -11.80
N GLY A 48 19.00 13.19 -11.91
CA GLY A 48 18.30 13.07 -13.19
C GLY A 48 18.15 14.39 -13.96
N PRO A 49 17.94 14.32 -15.29
CA PRO A 49 17.67 15.51 -16.10
C PRO A 49 16.30 16.12 -15.78
N LYS A 50 16.15 17.44 -16.02
CA LYS A 50 14.96 18.23 -15.65
C LYS A 50 13.61 17.58 -16.02
N PRO A 51 13.41 16.99 -17.22
CA PRO A 51 12.13 16.37 -17.57
C PRO A 51 11.81 15.14 -16.70
N LEU A 52 12.82 14.31 -16.42
CA LEU A 52 12.63 13.11 -15.62
C LEU A 52 12.35 13.45 -14.15
N VAL A 53 13.00 14.50 -13.64
CA VAL A 53 12.72 15.06 -12.31
C VAL A 53 11.28 15.57 -12.23
N ALA A 54 10.78 16.23 -13.27
CA ALA A 54 9.39 16.73 -13.30
C ALA A 54 8.38 15.57 -13.25
N LEU A 55 8.59 14.52 -14.04
CA LEU A 55 7.76 13.31 -14.03
C LEU A 55 7.71 12.66 -12.63
N VAL A 56 8.88 12.49 -12.00
CA VAL A 56 8.96 11.90 -10.66
C VAL A 56 8.32 12.80 -9.60
N ARG A 57 8.44 14.13 -9.71
CA ARG A 57 7.74 15.06 -8.82
C ARG A 57 6.24 14.93 -8.95
N PHE A 58 5.72 14.79 -10.16
CA PHE A 58 4.29 14.57 -10.41
C PHE A 58 3.82 13.25 -9.79
N TYR A 59 4.56 12.16 -9.98
CA TYR A 59 4.30 10.88 -9.30
C TYR A 59 4.21 11.05 -7.78
N VAL A 60 5.26 11.61 -7.15
CA VAL A 60 5.27 11.80 -5.69
C VAL A 60 4.11 12.70 -5.22
N TRP A 61 3.78 13.73 -5.99
CA TRP A 61 2.66 14.63 -5.68
C TRP A 61 1.31 13.91 -5.67
N ILE A 62 1.03 13.03 -6.64
CA ILE A 62 -0.21 12.21 -6.63
C ILE A 62 -0.25 11.31 -5.40
N PHE A 63 0.79 10.48 -5.21
CA PHE A 63 0.75 9.42 -4.19
C PHE A 63 0.86 9.95 -2.76
N ARG A 64 1.54 11.09 -2.54
CA ARG A 64 1.61 11.74 -1.22
C ARG A 64 0.55 12.82 -1.00
N GLY A 65 -0.04 13.36 -2.07
CA GLY A 65 -1.08 14.38 -2.01
C GLY A 65 -2.51 13.83 -1.95
N THR A 66 -2.69 12.53 -2.20
CA THR A 66 -4.02 11.87 -2.14
C THR A 66 -4.08 10.85 -1.00
N PRO A 67 -5.21 10.77 -0.26
CA PRO A 67 -5.38 9.76 0.78
C PRO A 67 -5.30 8.34 0.21
N LEU A 68 -4.61 7.43 0.90
CA LEU A 68 -4.47 6.03 0.47
C LEU A 68 -5.84 5.35 0.29
N LEU A 69 -6.79 5.65 1.17
CA LEU A 69 -8.15 5.11 1.07
C LEU A 69 -8.83 5.51 -0.25
N VAL A 70 -8.63 6.74 -0.73
CA VAL A 70 -9.18 7.20 -2.01
C VAL A 70 -8.53 6.46 -3.17
N GLN A 71 -7.21 6.23 -3.12
CA GLN A 71 -6.50 5.45 -4.13
C GLN A 71 -7.03 4.02 -4.20
N LEU A 72 -7.20 3.36 -3.05
CA LEU A 72 -7.79 2.02 -2.99
C LEU A 72 -9.23 2.03 -3.50
N PHE A 73 -10.04 3.02 -3.14
CA PHE A 73 -11.41 3.13 -3.63
C PHE A 73 -11.46 3.30 -5.15
N LEU A 74 -10.60 4.14 -5.72
CA LEU A 74 -10.48 4.29 -7.17
C LEU A 74 -10.08 2.98 -7.85
N ILE A 75 -9.15 2.21 -7.28
CA ILE A 75 -8.71 0.94 -7.86
C ILE A 75 -9.82 -0.12 -7.76
N PHE A 76 -10.46 -0.26 -6.59
CA PHE A 76 -11.44 -1.33 -6.34
C PHE A 76 -12.87 -1.02 -6.83
N TYR A 77 -13.24 0.25 -6.99
CA TYR A 77 -14.59 0.64 -7.39
C TYR A 77 -14.60 1.57 -8.61
N GLY A 78 -13.65 2.50 -8.70
CA GLY A 78 -13.54 3.43 -9.83
C GLY A 78 -13.19 2.73 -11.15
N LEU A 79 -12.07 2.00 -11.20
CA LEU A 79 -11.60 1.31 -12.40
C LEU A 79 -12.61 0.26 -12.92
N PRO A 80 -13.28 -0.54 -12.08
CA PRO A 80 -14.33 -1.42 -12.55
C PRO A 80 -15.55 -0.71 -13.14
N SER A 81 -15.93 0.44 -12.59
CA SER A 81 -17.09 1.19 -13.09
C SER A 81 -16.92 1.68 -14.54
N VAL A 82 -15.67 1.79 -15.01
CA VAL A 82 -15.33 2.17 -16.38
C VAL A 82 -14.84 0.98 -17.24
N GLY A 83 -14.93 -0.25 -16.72
CA GLY A 83 -14.62 -1.48 -17.46
C GLY A 83 -13.14 -1.79 -17.64
N ILE A 84 -12.26 -1.20 -16.83
CA ILE A 84 -10.80 -1.47 -16.88
C ILE A 84 -10.43 -2.71 -16.04
N LEU A 85 -11.15 -2.96 -14.95
CA LEU A 85 -11.01 -4.11 -14.04
C LEU A 85 -12.35 -4.83 -13.88
#